data_AF-A0A844H333-F1
#
_entry.id   AF-A0A844H333-F1
#
_cell.length_a   1.000
_cell.length_b   1.000
_cell.length_c   1.000
_cell.angle_alpha   90.00
_cell.angle_beta   90.00
_cell.angle_gamma   90.00
#
_symmetry.space_group_name_H-M   'P 1'
#
loop_
_entity.id
_entity.type
_entity.pdbx_description
1 polymer ?
#
loop_
_entity_poly.entity_id
_entity_poly.type
_entity_poly.pdbx_seq_one_letter_code
_entity_poly.pdbx_strand_id
1 'polypeptide(L)'
;MAKKVIIFKIGEGSFDIGFPFSLRLSHDETRELLVETEGKLPPAPNLYKSYIDWQCSYRNLANCLRLGANQTQVTNVAIDECLGYINALEINLNQWLQDSLVQSVLFDLFPHLDQQDLIRFVIQTADVRLWQLPWYLWDVWQRYPHTEFALSKPNCQKPSRSSDINTKGKVRILAILGDRRGIDVDRDRRVLNSLPNAEVVFLDQPNLAELTPLWEQSWQILFFAGHSSSNNNTQSGLLQINPYETIDIQKLKNTLAKAVYNGLELAIFNSCDGLGLGFNLADLQLPQAIIMREPVPDEVAQEFLKFFLQAYANGETLYQAVKEAKAKIQELYHLEQKAPGSSWLPVICQNLAVNPPLWSDLTNYTSKAPNFSLQSLWKTIFSPILLWAGGAFAFLLLGLFIFNTFGGRQSPILEPVRKPLIGVCECPYDIDTMGRECGNKSAYSRPGGTTPVCYRGDGR
;
A
#
# COMPACT_ATOMS: atom_id res chain seq x y z
N MET A 1 15.43 18.55 -10.43
CA MET A 1 14.06 18.01 -10.32
C MET A 1 13.73 17.87 -8.85
N ALA A 2 12.76 18.63 -8.34
CA ALA A 2 12.31 18.40 -6.97
C ALA A 2 11.30 17.24 -6.95
N LYS A 3 11.22 16.53 -5.83
CA LYS A 3 10.18 15.52 -5.60
C LYS A 3 9.05 16.16 -4.81
N LYS A 4 7.84 16.08 -5.35
CA LYS A 4 6.63 16.67 -4.78
C LYS A 4 5.59 15.58 -4.57
N VAL A 5 4.80 15.74 -3.51
CA VAL A 5 3.62 14.91 -3.27
C VAL A 5 2.40 15.81 -3.18
N ILE A 6 1.35 15.46 -3.93
CA ILE A 6 0.04 16.08 -3.86
C ILE A 6 -0.92 15.04 -3.29
N ILE A 7 -1.56 15.35 -2.17
CA ILE A 7 -2.63 14.52 -1.61
C ILE A 7 -3.95 15.24 -1.89
N PHE A 8 -4.76 14.62 -2.74
CA PHE A 8 -6.11 15.06 -3.06
C PHE A 8 -7.10 14.24 -2.24
N LYS A 9 -7.47 14.76 -1.07
CA LYS A 9 -8.36 14.07 -0.13
C LYS A 9 -9.80 14.45 -0.42
N ILE A 10 -10.56 13.51 -0.98
CA ILE A 10 -11.96 13.70 -1.34
C ILE A 10 -12.84 13.08 -0.24
N GLY A 11 -13.68 13.91 0.37
CA GLY A 11 -14.59 13.55 1.45
C GLY A 11 -15.87 12.87 0.97
N GLU A 12 -16.83 12.72 1.89
CA GLU A 12 -18.12 12.07 1.61
C GLU A 12 -19.02 12.94 0.74
N GLY A 13 -19.65 12.33 -0.27
CA GLY A 13 -20.49 13.02 -1.23
C GLY A 13 -21.08 12.06 -2.28
N SER A 14 -21.59 12.62 -3.38
CA SER A 14 -22.03 11.84 -4.53
C SER A 14 -21.86 12.62 -5.82
N PHE A 15 -21.94 11.92 -6.95
CA PHE A 15 -21.96 12.58 -8.26
C PHE A 15 -23.18 13.49 -8.46
N ASP A 16 -24.24 13.38 -7.65
CA ASP A 16 -25.43 14.24 -7.75
C ASP A 16 -25.30 15.54 -6.93
N ILE A 17 -24.54 15.51 -5.83
CA ILE A 17 -24.42 16.66 -4.90
C ILE A 17 -23.01 17.27 -4.86
N GLY A 18 -22.04 16.60 -5.47
CA GLY A 18 -20.62 16.92 -5.43
C GLY A 18 -19.89 16.30 -4.23
N PHE A 19 -18.58 16.57 -4.13
CA PHE A 19 -17.73 16.07 -3.05
C PHE A 19 -16.88 17.20 -2.45
N PRO A 20 -16.90 17.42 -1.13
CA PRO A 20 -15.93 18.30 -0.50
C PRO A 20 -14.53 17.67 -0.60
N PHE A 21 -13.49 18.48 -0.66
CA PHE A 21 -12.12 17.98 -0.70
C PHE A 21 -11.12 18.92 -0.03
N SER A 22 -9.95 18.38 0.28
CA SER A 22 -8.74 19.16 0.52
C SER A 22 -7.60 18.73 -0.41
N LEU A 23 -6.78 19.68 -0.81
CA LEU A 23 -5.59 19.50 -1.62
C LEU A 23 -4.37 19.96 -0.82
N ARG A 24 -3.42 19.05 -0.64
CA ARG A 24 -2.17 19.32 0.10
C ARG A 24 -0.98 19.03 -0.78
N LEU A 25 -0.11 20.02 -1.00
CA LEU A 25 1.15 19.89 -1.70
C LEU A 25 2.31 20.02 -0.72
N SER A 26 3.26 19.08 -0.78
CA SER A 26 4.43 19.05 0.10
C SER A 26 5.67 18.59 -0.65
N HIS A 27 6.85 18.89 -0.11
CA HIS A 27 8.08 18.23 -0.52
C HIS A 27 8.03 16.75 -0.13
N ASP A 28 8.38 15.86 -1.06
CA ASP A 28 8.19 14.43 -0.86
C ASP A 28 9.12 13.86 0.22
N GLU A 29 10.38 14.29 0.20
CA GLU A 29 11.43 13.77 1.10
C GLU A 29 11.34 14.38 2.51
N THR A 30 11.17 15.70 2.61
CA THR A 30 11.18 16.42 3.89
C THR A 30 9.82 16.46 4.56
N ARG A 31 8.73 16.19 3.81
CA ARG A 31 7.33 16.40 4.23
C ARG A 31 6.99 17.84 4.60
N GLU A 32 7.81 18.79 4.17
CA GLU A 32 7.55 20.21 4.34
C GLU A 32 6.31 20.61 3.54
N LEU A 33 5.32 21.17 4.24
CA LEU A 33 4.08 21.65 3.64
C LEU A 33 4.34 22.94 2.87
N LEU A 34 3.91 22.96 1.60
CA LEU A 34 4.02 24.15 0.74
C LEU A 34 2.70 24.89 0.65
N VAL A 35 1.61 24.16 0.43
CA VAL A 35 0.26 24.73 0.35
C VAL A 35 -0.77 23.66 0.75
N GLU A 36 -1.81 24.11 1.44
CA GLU A 36 -3.01 23.33 1.74
C GLU A 36 -4.23 24.22 1.50
N THR A 37 -5.20 23.70 0.76
CA THR A 37 -6.40 24.44 0.34
C THR A 37 -7.57 23.46 0.27
N GLU A 38 -8.78 23.99 0.40
CA GLU A 38 -10.02 23.23 0.46
C GLU A 38 -10.99 23.69 -0.62
N GLY A 39 -11.81 22.78 -1.11
CA GLY A 39 -12.75 23.08 -2.16
C GLY A 39 -13.87 22.05 -2.26
N LYS A 40 -14.60 22.13 -3.37
CA LYS A 40 -15.69 21.21 -3.66
C LYS A 40 -15.67 20.82 -5.13
N LEU A 41 -15.62 19.51 -5.39
CA LEU A 41 -15.93 18.96 -6.71
C LEU A 41 -17.43 19.15 -6.94
N PRO A 42 -17.87 19.76 -8.06
CA PRO A 42 -19.29 20.00 -8.30
C PRO A 42 -20.03 18.69 -8.60
N PRO A 43 -21.38 18.71 -8.65
CA PRO A 43 -22.14 17.60 -9.21
C PRO A 43 -21.71 17.24 -10.64
N ALA A 44 -21.59 15.94 -10.92
CA ALA A 44 -21.36 15.38 -12.25
C ALA A 44 -22.13 14.06 -12.44
N PRO A 45 -23.47 14.09 -12.44
CA PRO A 45 -24.31 12.87 -12.45
C PRO A 45 -24.05 11.96 -13.66
N ASN A 46 -23.62 12.53 -14.78
CA ASN A 46 -23.34 11.78 -16.02
C ASN A 46 -21.92 11.22 -16.12
N LEU A 47 -20.98 11.67 -15.27
CA LEU A 47 -19.57 11.25 -15.35
C LEU A 47 -19.42 9.77 -15.02
N TYR A 48 -20.02 9.33 -13.92
CA TYR A 48 -19.91 7.94 -13.53
C TYR A 48 -20.61 7.02 -14.55
N LYS A 49 -21.73 7.46 -15.12
CA LYS A 49 -22.37 6.75 -16.24
C LYS A 49 -21.41 6.59 -17.44
N SER A 50 -20.69 7.64 -17.81
CA SER A 50 -19.73 7.58 -18.92
C SER A 50 -18.61 6.57 -18.66
N TYR A 51 -18.17 6.46 -17.40
CA TYR A 51 -17.22 5.42 -17.00
C TYR A 51 -17.83 4.02 -17.12
N ILE A 52 -19.08 3.83 -16.68
CA ILE A 52 -19.78 2.54 -16.81
C ILE A 52 -19.97 2.15 -18.29
N ASP A 53 -20.32 3.10 -19.15
CA ASP A 53 -20.49 2.86 -20.58
C ASP A 53 -19.16 2.40 -21.22
N TRP A 54 -18.06 3.11 -20.92
CA TRP A 54 -16.71 2.68 -21.31
C TRP A 54 -16.35 1.30 -20.74
N GLN A 55 -16.56 1.08 -19.45
CA GLN A 55 -16.21 -0.16 -18.76
C GLN A 55 -16.94 -1.35 -19.39
N CYS A 56 -18.24 -1.21 -19.66
CA CYS A 56 -19.04 -2.26 -20.32
C CYS A 56 -18.46 -2.60 -21.70
N SER A 57 -18.20 -1.58 -22.52
CA SER A 57 -17.62 -1.76 -23.85
C SER A 57 -16.24 -2.41 -23.79
N TYR A 58 -15.36 -1.92 -22.91
CA TYR A 58 -14.00 -2.42 -22.74
C TYR A 58 -13.98 -3.88 -22.27
N ARG A 59 -14.78 -4.24 -21.26
CA ARG A 59 -14.82 -5.61 -20.73
C ARG A 59 -15.28 -6.62 -21.78
N ASN A 60 -16.21 -6.24 -22.66
CA ASN A 60 -16.62 -7.09 -23.78
C ASN A 60 -15.45 -7.38 -24.73
N LEU A 61 -14.64 -6.36 -25.06
CA LEU A 61 -13.43 -6.54 -25.87
C LEU A 61 -12.38 -7.39 -25.16
N ALA A 62 -12.03 -7.04 -23.92
CA ALA A 62 -10.98 -7.69 -23.15
C ALA A 62 -11.26 -9.17 -22.89
N ASN A 63 -12.52 -9.52 -22.58
CA ASN A 63 -12.92 -10.92 -22.35
C ASN A 63 -12.78 -11.77 -23.63
N CYS A 64 -13.15 -11.23 -24.79
CA CYS A 64 -12.96 -11.91 -26.07
C CYS A 64 -11.47 -12.18 -26.35
N LEU A 65 -10.60 -11.20 -26.12
CA LEU A 65 -9.15 -11.33 -26.32
C LEU A 65 -8.53 -12.40 -25.39
N ARG A 66 -9.01 -12.48 -24.15
CA ARG A 66 -8.48 -13.41 -23.13
C ARG A 66 -8.89 -14.87 -23.36
N LEU A 67 -10.06 -15.11 -23.95
CA LEU A 67 -10.54 -16.46 -24.28
C LEU A 67 -9.89 -17.06 -25.54
N GLY A 68 -8.95 -16.34 -26.17
CA GLY A 68 -8.30 -16.77 -27.42
C GLY A 68 -9.28 -16.81 -28.60
N ALA A 69 -10.35 -16.03 -28.56
CA ALA A 69 -11.31 -15.95 -29.65
C ALA A 69 -10.63 -15.47 -30.94
N ASN A 70 -10.98 -16.09 -32.07
CA ASN A 70 -10.49 -15.67 -33.38
C ASN A 70 -10.85 -14.20 -33.64
N GLN A 71 -9.93 -13.45 -34.27
CA GLN A 71 -10.06 -12.01 -34.59
C GLN A 71 -11.38 -11.65 -35.30
N THR A 72 -12.05 -12.61 -35.94
CA THR A 72 -13.36 -12.43 -36.58
C THR A 72 -14.51 -12.14 -35.61
N GLN A 73 -14.37 -12.40 -34.31
CA GLN A 73 -15.41 -12.10 -33.30
C GLN A 73 -15.31 -10.67 -32.74
N VAL A 74 -14.12 -10.05 -32.76
CA VAL A 74 -13.95 -8.65 -32.37
C VAL A 74 -14.10 -7.79 -33.63
N THR A 75 -15.27 -7.21 -33.84
CA THR A 75 -15.53 -6.35 -35.00
C THR A 75 -14.89 -4.98 -34.83
N ASN A 76 -14.40 -4.35 -35.91
CA ASN A 76 -13.92 -2.96 -35.90
C ASN A 76 -14.96 -1.99 -35.30
N VAL A 77 -16.25 -2.28 -35.48
CA VAL A 77 -17.36 -1.50 -34.90
C VAL A 77 -17.30 -1.45 -33.37
N ALA A 78 -17.00 -2.57 -32.72
CA ALA A 78 -16.90 -2.63 -31.25
C ALA A 78 -15.67 -1.87 -30.72
N ILE A 79 -14.59 -1.82 -31.51
CA ILE A 79 -13.39 -1.04 -31.19
C ILE A 79 -13.70 0.46 -31.33
N ASP A 80 -14.30 0.87 -32.44
CA ASP A 80 -14.69 2.26 -32.69
C ASP A 80 -15.70 2.77 -31.64
N GLU A 81 -16.65 1.93 -31.23
CA GLU A 81 -17.58 2.23 -30.15
C GLU A 81 -16.84 2.45 -28.82
N CYS A 82 -15.90 1.57 -28.48
CA CYS A 82 -15.08 1.70 -27.27
C CYS A 82 -14.26 3.00 -27.27
N LEU A 83 -13.69 3.38 -28.42
CA LEU A 83 -12.98 4.66 -28.59
C LEU A 83 -13.94 5.85 -28.43
N GLY A 84 -15.17 5.73 -28.92
CA GLY A 84 -16.23 6.73 -28.69
C GLY A 84 -16.51 6.94 -27.20
N TYR A 85 -16.63 5.87 -26.41
CA TYR A 85 -16.82 5.97 -24.97
C TYR A 85 -15.59 6.52 -24.23
N ILE A 86 -14.37 6.20 -24.68
CA ILE A 86 -13.14 6.82 -24.17
C ILE A 86 -13.19 8.33 -24.32
N ASN A 87 -13.49 8.83 -25.53
CA ASN A 87 -13.57 10.26 -25.80
C ASN A 87 -14.66 10.93 -24.95
N ALA A 88 -15.82 10.30 -24.83
CA ALA A 88 -16.92 10.82 -24.01
C ALA A 88 -16.52 10.90 -22.52
N LEU A 89 -15.85 9.88 -22.00
CA LEU A 89 -15.37 9.85 -20.62
C LEU A 89 -14.30 10.93 -20.37
N GLU A 90 -13.34 11.09 -21.28
CA GLU A 90 -12.30 12.13 -21.19
C GLU A 90 -12.91 13.53 -21.17
N ILE A 91 -13.84 13.82 -22.08
CA ILE A 91 -14.55 15.09 -22.14
C ILE A 91 -15.32 15.34 -20.84
N ASN A 92 -16.11 14.37 -20.38
CA ASN A 92 -16.92 14.52 -19.18
C ASN A 92 -16.07 14.68 -17.90
N LEU A 93 -14.94 13.98 -17.82
CA LEU A 93 -13.99 14.10 -16.72
C LEU A 93 -13.36 15.49 -16.69
N ASN A 94 -12.86 15.97 -17.83
CA ASN A 94 -12.22 17.28 -17.89
C ASN A 94 -13.22 18.42 -17.72
N GLN A 95 -14.44 18.32 -18.26
CA GLN A 95 -15.50 19.29 -17.97
C GLN A 95 -15.82 19.39 -16.48
N TRP A 96 -15.85 18.25 -15.78
CA TRP A 96 -16.06 18.21 -14.34
C TRP A 96 -14.92 18.89 -13.55
N LEU A 97 -13.68 18.66 -13.97
CA LEU A 97 -12.49 19.17 -13.27
C LEU A 97 -12.08 20.60 -13.70
N GLN A 98 -12.63 21.10 -14.80
CA GLN A 98 -12.48 22.49 -15.27
C GLN A 98 -13.44 23.47 -14.58
N ASP A 99 -14.31 22.99 -13.69
CA ASP A 99 -15.18 23.86 -12.90
C ASP A 99 -14.38 24.92 -12.15
N SER A 100 -14.94 26.14 -12.10
CA SER A 100 -14.29 27.30 -11.50
C SER A 100 -13.86 27.09 -10.04
N LEU A 101 -14.60 26.29 -9.27
CA LEU A 101 -14.29 25.97 -7.87
C LEU A 101 -13.09 25.04 -7.74
N VAL A 102 -12.85 24.18 -8.73
CA VAL A 102 -11.68 23.30 -8.76
C VAL A 102 -10.47 24.08 -9.28
N GLN A 103 -10.66 24.88 -10.32
CA GLN A 103 -9.59 25.69 -10.92
C GLN A 103 -9.04 26.73 -9.95
N SER A 104 -9.91 27.36 -9.13
CA SER A 104 -9.45 28.34 -8.12
C SER A 104 -8.45 27.73 -7.15
N VAL A 105 -8.70 26.49 -6.72
CA VAL A 105 -7.82 25.76 -5.80
C VAL A 105 -6.51 25.39 -6.49
N LEU A 106 -6.54 24.97 -7.76
CA LEU A 106 -5.31 24.64 -8.50
C LEU A 106 -4.39 25.86 -8.70
N PHE A 107 -4.95 27.08 -8.80
CA PHE A 107 -4.14 28.31 -8.86
C PHE A 107 -3.29 28.54 -7.61
N ASP A 108 -3.69 28.00 -6.46
CA ASP A 108 -2.86 28.04 -5.24
C ASP A 108 -1.68 27.05 -5.33
N LEU A 109 -1.82 25.95 -6.09
CA LEU A 109 -0.79 24.92 -6.22
C LEU A 109 0.28 25.29 -7.25
N PHE A 110 -0.11 25.82 -8.41
CA PHE A 110 0.81 26.04 -9.54
C PHE A 110 2.05 26.87 -9.25
N PRO A 111 2.01 27.94 -8.41
CA PRO A 111 3.21 28.71 -8.06
C PRO A 111 4.32 27.89 -7.39
N HIS A 112 3.99 26.71 -6.86
CA HIS A 112 4.92 25.83 -6.13
C HIS A 112 5.41 24.62 -6.94
N LEU A 113 5.03 24.53 -8.22
CA LEU A 113 5.32 23.41 -9.11
C LEU A 113 6.14 23.84 -10.32
N ASP A 114 7.15 23.05 -10.68
CA ASP A 114 7.92 23.18 -11.93
C ASP A 114 7.64 22.00 -12.89
N GLN A 115 7.76 22.22 -14.20
CA GLN A 115 7.51 21.19 -15.21
C GLN A 115 8.41 19.95 -15.06
N GLN A 116 9.60 20.12 -14.48
CA GLN A 116 10.58 19.07 -14.24
C GLN A 116 10.42 18.40 -12.86
N ASP A 117 9.41 18.77 -12.08
CA ASP A 117 9.17 18.14 -10.79
C ASP A 117 8.65 16.71 -10.96
N LEU A 118 9.19 15.79 -10.16
CA LEU A 118 8.66 14.44 -10.03
C LEU A 118 7.46 14.48 -9.07
N ILE A 119 6.24 14.37 -9.60
CA ILE A 119 5.00 14.58 -8.84
C ILE A 119 4.33 13.23 -8.56
N ARG A 120 4.17 12.91 -7.28
CA ARG A 120 3.29 11.82 -6.82
C ARG A 120 1.92 12.40 -6.51
N PHE A 121 0.94 12.14 -7.35
CA PHE A 121 -0.44 12.60 -7.13
C PHE A 121 -1.27 11.50 -6.51
N VAL A 122 -1.74 11.67 -5.28
CA VAL A 122 -2.47 10.62 -4.55
C VAL A 122 -3.92 11.03 -4.33
N ILE A 123 -4.84 10.28 -4.93
CA ILE A 123 -6.28 10.40 -4.71
C ILE A 123 -6.62 9.63 -3.43
N GLN A 124 -6.95 10.37 -2.37
CA GLN A 124 -7.32 9.78 -1.08
C GLN A 124 -8.83 9.88 -0.88
N THR A 125 -9.53 8.75 -0.91
CA THR A 125 -10.99 8.72 -0.72
C THR A 125 -11.51 7.35 -0.31
N ALA A 126 -12.63 7.34 0.40
CA ALA A 126 -13.36 6.12 0.74
C ALA A 126 -14.34 5.67 -0.37
N ASP A 127 -14.57 6.50 -1.39
CA ASP A 127 -15.50 6.19 -2.48
C ASP A 127 -14.81 5.38 -3.59
N VAL A 128 -15.22 4.12 -3.74
CA VAL A 128 -14.71 3.20 -4.77
C VAL A 128 -14.97 3.72 -6.18
N ARG A 129 -16.05 4.48 -6.40
CA ARG A 129 -16.39 5.03 -7.71
C ARG A 129 -15.39 6.10 -8.16
N LEU A 130 -14.81 6.82 -7.20
CA LEU A 130 -13.73 7.77 -7.49
C LEU A 130 -12.41 7.05 -7.77
N TRP A 131 -12.15 5.90 -7.15
CA TRP A 131 -11.00 5.06 -7.48
C TRP A 131 -11.07 4.53 -8.92
N GLN A 132 -12.28 4.30 -9.42
CA GLN A 132 -12.59 3.83 -10.76
C GLN A 132 -12.30 4.84 -11.88
N LEU A 133 -12.26 6.14 -11.59
CA LEU A 133 -12.03 7.16 -12.62
C LEU A 133 -10.58 7.19 -13.13
N PRO A 134 -10.34 7.29 -14.44
CA PRO A 134 -9.00 7.36 -15.03
C PRO A 134 -8.38 8.74 -14.82
N TRP A 135 -7.97 9.06 -13.59
CA TRP A 135 -7.41 10.38 -13.20
C TRP A 135 -6.23 10.88 -14.04
N TYR A 136 -5.52 9.97 -14.72
CA TYR A 136 -4.47 10.32 -15.68
C TYR A 136 -4.98 11.18 -16.85
N LEU A 137 -6.26 11.06 -17.21
CA LEU A 137 -6.91 11.87 -18.25
C LEU A 137 -7.15 13.33 -17.82
N TRP A 138 -6.79 13.73 -16.60
CA TRP A 138 -6.96 15.10 -16.16
C TRP A 138 -5.92 16.02 -16.83
N ASP A 139 -6.37 16.77 -17.83
CA ASP A 139 -5.55 17.47 -18.82
C ASP A 139 -4.53 18.44 -18.21
N VAL A 140 -4.87 19.05 -17.08
CA VAL A 140 -4.01 20.05 -16.44
C VAL A 140 -2.64 19.47 -16.06
N TRP A 141 -2.57 18.17 -15.79
CA TRP A 141 -1.35 17.48 -15.39
C TRP A 141 -0.46 17.09 -16.57
N GLN A 142 -0.93 17.22 -17.83
CA GLN A 142 -0.08 17.06 -19.01
C GLN A 142 1.07 18.10 -19.05
N ARG A 143 0.89 19.25 -18.39
CA ARG A 143 1.94 20.27 -18.21
C ARG A 143 3.09 19.83 -17.32
N TYR A 144 2.88 18.79 -16.52
CA TYR A 144 3.85 18.25 -15.57
C TYR A 144 4.13 16.79 -15.95
N PRO A 145 4.97 16.57 -16.98
CA PRO A 145 5.16 15.26 -17.61
C PRO A 145 5.62 14.17 -16.64
N HIS A 146 6.24 14.50 -15.50
CA HIS A 146 6.65 13.50 -14.51
C HIS A 146 5.62 13.27 -13.39
N THR A 147 4.34 13.56 -13.65
CA THR A 147 3.23 13.23 -12.74
C THR A 147 2.73 11.81 -12.96
N GLU A 148 2.54 11.05 -11.87
CA GLU A 148 1.80 9.80 -11.88
C GLU A 148 0.86 9.70 -10.67
N PHE A 149 -0.26 9.01 -10.89
CA PHE A 149 -1.37 8.93 -9.95
C PHE A 149 -1.33 7.64 -9.13
N ALA A 150 -1.75 7.75 -7.89
CA ALA A 150 -2.02 6.62 -7.01
C ALA A 150 -3.34 6.80 -6.26
N LEU A 151 -3.84 5.71 -5.73
CA LEU A 151 -5.05 5.65 -4.91
C LEU A 151 -4.68 5.33 -3.47
N SER A 152 -5.41 5.91 -2.52
CA SER A 152 -5.20 5.64 -1.10
C SER A 152 -6.51 5.70 -0.32
N LYS A 153 -6.64 4.85 0.71
CA LYS A 153 -7.74 4.96 1.66
C LYS A 153 -7.47 6.13 2.65
N PRO A 154 -8.53 6.79 3.16
CA PRO A 154 -8.37 7.85 4.15
C PRO A 154 -7.69 7.37 5.44
N ASN A 155 -8.03 6.15 5.87
CA ASN A 155 -7.51 5.54 7.07
C ASN A 155 -6.33 4.64 6.71
N CYS A 156 -5.13 5.09 7.05
CA CYS A 156 -3.91 4.31 6.85
C CYS A 156 -3.00 4.44 8.07
N GLN A 157 -2.24 3.39 8.34
CA GLN A 157 -1.34 3.32 9.48
C GLN A 157 -0.01 2.75 9.01
N LYS A 158 1.07 3.19 9.65
CA LYS A 158 2.39 2.63 9.38
C LYS A 158 2.40 1.19 9.89
N PRO A 159 2.67 0.20 9.03
CA PRO A 159 2.68 -1.18 9.46
C PRO A 159 3.83 -1.42 10.43
N SER A 160 3.59 -2.32 11.39
CA SER A 160 4.65 -2.80 12.28
C SER A 160 5.64 -3.66 11.49
N ARG A 161 6.93 -3.54 11.80
CA ARG A 161 8.01 -4.30 11.16
C ARG A 161 8.78 -5.09 12.20
N SER A 162 9.25 -6.28 11.83
CA SER A 162 10.20 -7.04 12.62
C SER A 162 11.54 -6.29 12.71
N SER A 163 12.16 -6.30 13.89
CA SER A 163 13.51 -5.78 14.11
C SER A 163 14.60 -6.63 13.46
N ASP A 164 14.27 -7.84 13.03
CA ASP A 164 15.26 -8.85 12.64
C ASP A 164 15.31 -9.05 11.11
N ILE A 165 14.73 -8.14 10.34
CA ILE A 165 14.74 -8.19 8.87
C ILE A 165 16.17 -7.93 8.39
N ASN A 166 16.80 -8.97 7.86
CA ASN A 166 18.12 -8.92 7.26
C ASN A 166 18.02 -9.26 5.77
N THR A 167 17.91 -8.24 4.92
CA THR A 167 17.94 -8.40 3.46
C THR A 167 19.31 -7.94 2.99
N LYS A 168 20.32 -8.79 3.07
CA LYS A 168 21.65 -8.44 2.56
C LYS A 168 21.83 -8.99 1.14
N GLY A 169 21.74 -8.09 0.17
CA GLY A 169 22.35 -8.25 -1.15
C GLY A 169 21.43 -8.61 -2.31
N LYS A 170 20.18 -9.03 -2.07
CA LYS A 170 19.18 -9.30 -3.13
C LYS A 170 17.76 -8.93 -2.72
N VAL A 171 16.95 -8.48 -3.68
CA VAL A 171 15.50 -8.33 -3.53
C VAL A 171 14.86 -9.72 -3.59
N ARG A 172 14.21 -10.17 -2.51
CA ARG A 172 13.50 -11.45 -2.51
C ARG A 172 12.07 -11.27 -3.01
N ILE A 173 11.72 -12.02 -4.03
CA ILE A 173 10.42 -11.99 -4.69
C ILE A 173 9.75 -13.36 -4.55
N LEU A 174 8.56 -13.39 -3.95
CA LEU A 174 7.69 -14.57 -4.02
C LEU A 174 6.72 -14.39 -5.18
N ALA A 175 6.79 -15.26 -6.17
CA ALA A 175 5.92 -15.24 -7.34
C ALA A 175 4.92 -16.40 -7.29
N ILE A 176 3.64 -16.09 -7.11
CA ILE A 176 2.53 -17.05 -7.16
C ILE A 176 1.99 -17.05 -8.59
N LEU A 177 2.16 -18.16 -9.29
CA LEU A 177 1.62 -18.38 -10.63
C LEU A 177 0.36 -19.23 -10.49
N GLY A 178 -0.79 -18.60 -10.68
CA GLY A 178 -2.10 -19.19 -10.56
C GLY A 178 -2.49 -20.09 -11.74
N ASP A 179 -3.80 -20.26 -11.92
CA ASP A 179 -4.34 -20.97 -13.08
C ASP A 179 -3.90 -20.34 -14.41
N ARG A 180 -3.43 -21.18 -15.34
CA ARG A 180 -2.78 -20.78 -16.58
C ARG A 180 -3.71 -20.80 -17.81
N ARG A 181 -4.98 -21.16 -17.65
CA ARG A 181 -5.91 -21.28 -18.79
C ARG A 181 -6.03 -19.94 -19.52
N GLY A 182 -5.54 -19.86 -20.76
CA GLY A 182 -5.59 -18.63 -21.56
C GLY A 182 -4.62 -17.53 -21.16
N ILE A 183 -3.58 -17.83 -20.36
CA ILE A 183 -2.49 -16.89 -20.03
C ILE A 183 -1.11 -17.56 -20.12
N ASP A 184 -0.08 -16.84 -20.60
CA ASP A 184 1.31 -17.30 -20.63
C ASP A 184 2.09 -16.79 -19.40
N VAL A 185 1.99 -17.54 -18.30
CA VAL A 185 2.76 -17.27 -17.08
C VAL A 185 4.27 -17.53 -17.23
N ASP A 186 4.70 -18.24 -18.28
CA ASP A 186 6.12 -18.52 -18.50
C ASP A 186 6.83 -17.27 -19.04
N ARG A 187 6.12 -16.36 -19.71
CA ARG A 187 6.65 -15.03 -20.04
C ARG A 187 6.92 -14.19 -18.81
N ASP A 188 6.00 -14.18 -17.86
CA ASP A 188 6.17 -13.50 -16.56
C ASP A 188 7.36 -14.08 -15.81
N ARG A 189 7.50 -15.41 -15.79
CA ARG A 189 8.65 -16.12 -15.22
C ARG A 189 9.97 -15.66 -15.84
N ARG A 190 10.05 -15.50 -17.17
CA ARG A 190 11.25 -15.01 -17.86
C ARG A 190 11.60 -13.58 -17.45
N VAL A 191 10.60 -12.70 -17.37
CA VAL A 191 10.80 -11.31 -16.93
C VAL A 191 11.35 -11.27 -15.49
N LEU A 192 10.71 -11.98 -14.56
CA LEU A 192 11.13 -12.01 -13.16
C LEU A 192 12.54 -12.59 -12.97
N ASN A 193 12.89 -13.65 -13.70
CA ASN A 193 14.24 -14.24 -13.63
C ASN A 193 15.33 -13.36 -14.26
N SER A 194 14.96 -12.38 -15.09
CA SER A 194 15.91 -11.45 -15.71
C SER A 194 16.32 -10.29 -14.79
N LEU A 195 15.70 -10.15 -13.61
CA LEU A 195 15.90 -9.00 -12.74
C LEU A 195 17.30 -8.98 -12.09
N PRO A 196 17.98 -7.82 -12.09
CA PRO A 196 19.28 -7.68 -11.47
C PRO A 196 19.15 -7.73 -9.94
N ASN A 197 20.07 -8.42 -9.28
CA ASN A 197 20.15 -8.49 -7.81
C ASN A 197 18.83 -8.94 -7.16
N ALA A 198 18.10 -9.87 -7.80
CA ALA A 198 16.87 -10.45 -7.27
C ALA A 198 17.05 -11.96 -7.00
N GLU A 199 16.30 -12.46 -6.02
CA GLU A 199 16.06 -13.89 -5.79
C GLU A 199 14.56 -14.11 -5.96
N VAL A 200 14.17 -14.90 -6.96
CA VAL A 200 12.75 -15.19 -7.24
C VAL A 200 12.44 -16.64 -6.86
N VAL A 201 11.44 -16.82 -6.01
CA VAL A 201 10.89 -18.12 -5.67
C VAL A 201 9.49 -18.24 -6.26
N PHE A 202 9.28 -19.28 -7.06
CA PHE A 202 7.99 -19.51 -7.72
C PHE A 202 7.17 -20.55 -6.97
N LEU A 203 5.93 -20.21 -6.66
CA LEU A 203 4.88 -21.14 -6.30
C LEU A 203 4.00 -21.33 -7.54
N ASP A 204 4.07 -22.50 -8.15
CA ASP A 204 3.49 -22.78 -9.46
C ASP A 204 2.23 -23.63 -9.31
N GLN A 205 1.08 -23.01 -9.55
CA GLN A 205 -0.25 -23.55 -9.25
C GLN A 205 -0.34 -24.13 -7.84
N PRO A 206 0.08 -23.40 -6.79
CA PRO A 206 0.08 -23.94 -5.44
C PRO A 206 -1.34 -24.23 -4.96
N ASN A 207 -1.47 -25.12 -4.00
CA ASN A 207 -2.67 -25.19 -3.15
C ASN A 207 -2.51 -24.27 -1.92
N LEU A 208 -3.60 -24.05 -1.16
CA LEU A 208 -3.58 -23.17 0.02
C LEU A 208 -2.51 -23.57 1.06
N ALA A 209 -2.24 -24.86 1.25
CA ALA A 209 -1.23 -25.33 2.19
C ALA A 209 0.21 -25.07 1.72
N GLU A 210 0.44 -24.82 0.43
CA GLU A 210 1.73 -24.46 -0.14
C GLU A 210 2.02 -22.95 -0.10
N LEU A 211 1.06 -22.14 0.38
CA LEU A 211 1.25 -20.69 0.59
C LEU A 211 2.00 -20.35 1.90
N THR A 212 2.43 -21.35 2.67
CA THR A 212 3.19 -21.17 3.92
C THR A 212 4.47 -20.34 3.78
N PRO A 213 5.21 -20.33 2.65
CA PRO A 213 6.40 -19.49 2.52
C PRO A 213 6.11 -18.00 2.68
N LEU A 214 4.89 -17.55 2.36
CA LEU A 214 4.45 -16.17 2.54
C LEU A 214 4.45 -15.76 4.03
N TRP A 215 4.36 -16.73 4.95
CA TRP A 215 4.22 -16.53 6.40
C TRP A 215 5.56 -16.77 7.11
N GLU A 216 6.30 -17.76 6.65
CA GLU A 216 7.51 -18.29 7.27
C GLU A 216 8.78 -17.55 6.86
N GLN A 217 8.76 -16.90 5.70
CA GLN A 217 9.93 -16.23 5.13
C GLN A 217 9.72 -14.72 4.97
N SER A 218 10.82 -14.01 4.72
CA SER A 218 10.83 -12.58 4.41
C SER A 218 10.89 -12.35 2.90
N TRP A 219 9.97 -11.53 2.39
CA TRP A 219 9.85 -11.15 0.99
C TRP A 219 9.79 -9.64 0.89
N GLN A 220 10.39 -9.05 -0.13
CA GLN A 220 10.28 -7.61 -0.40
C GLN A 220 9.16 -7.34 -1.41
N ILE A 221 9.01 -8.26 -2.37
CA ILE A 221 7.98 -8.20 -3.40
C ILE A 221 7.16 -9.49 -3.38
N LEU A 222 5.84 -9.33 -3.40
CA LEU A 222 4.89 -10.40 -3.72
C LEU A 222 4.40 -10.15 -5.14
N PHE A 223 4.47 -11.16 -5.98
CA PHE A 223 3.91 -11.14 -7.33
C PHE A 223 2.85 -12.21 -7.48
N PHE A 224 1.71 -11.86 -8.06
CA PHE A 224 0.65 -12.80 -8.43
C PHE A 224 0.30 -12.61 -9.91
N ALA A 225 0.30 -13.71 -10.67
CA ALA A 225 -0.24 -13.79 -12.02
C ALA A 225 -1.21 -14.96 -12.11
N GLY A 226 -2.40 -14.75 -12.65
CA GLY A 226 -3.45 -15.76 -12.67
C GLY A 226 -4.80 -15.16 -13.02
N HIS A 227 -5.84 -15.96 -12.90
CA HIS A 227 -7.21 -15.44 -12.93
C HIS A 227 -7.59 -14.86 -11.58
N SER A 228 -8.31 -13.74 -11.63
CA SER A 228 -8.98 -13.18 -10.48
C SER A 228 -10.28 -12.53 -10.91
N SER A 229 -11.21 -12.45 -9.95
CA SER A 229 -12.54 -11.89 -10.16
C SER A 229 -13.01 -11.23 -8.88
N SER A 230 -13.70 -10.11 -8.99
CA SER A 230 -14.48 -9.55 -7.90
C SER A 230 -15.97 -9.77 -8.15
N ASN A 231 -16.73 -10.00 -7.09
CA ASN A 231 -18.19 -10.02 -7.21
C ASN A 231 -18.71 -8.57 -7.33
N ASN A 232 -19.87 -8.40 -7.97
CA ASN A 232 -20.51 -7.10 -8.26
C ASN A 232 -20.65 -6.14 -7.07
N ASN A 233 -20.53 -6.63 -5.83
CA ASN A 233 -20.62 -5.83 -4.61
C ASN A 233 -19.25 -5.33 -4.09
N THR A 234 -18.17 -5.45 -4.88
CA THR A 234 -16.80 -4.93 -4.59
C THR A 234 -16.14 -5.40 -3.28
N GLN A 235 -16.77 -6.30 -2.53
CA GLN A 235 -16.34 -6.73 -1.19
C GLN A 235 -15.49 -8.01 -1.14
N SER A 236 -15.42 -8.79 -2.21
CA SER A 236 -14.63 -10.03 -2.26
C SER A 236 -13.76 -10.05 -3.51
N GLY A 237 -12.45 -10.11 -3.34
CA GLY A 237 -11.48 -10.31 -4.43
C GLY A 237 -11.02 -11.75 -4.43
N LEU A 238 -11.37 -12.50 -5.47
CA LEU A 238 -11.04 -13.91 -5.61
C LEU A 238 -9.77 -14.07 -6.45
N LEU A 239 -8.81 -14.84 -5.95
CA LEU A 239 -7.59 -15.22 -6.64
C LEU A 239 -7.62 -16.71 -6.97
N GLN A 240 -7.54 -17.07 -8.24
CA GLN A 240 -7.45 -18.45 -8.66
C GLN A 240 -5.99 -18.91 -8.63
N ILE A 241 -5.59 -19.53 -7.52
CA ILE A 241 -4.20 -19.94 -7.27
C ILE A 241 -3.81 -21.23 -7.99
N ASN A 242 -4.78 -22.04 -8.43
CA ASN A 242 -4.57 -23.19 -9.29
C ASN A 242 -5.88 -23.54 -10.04
N PRO A 243 -5.90 -24.52 -10.97
CA PRO A 243 -7.10 -24.85 -11.77
C PRO A 243 -8.32 -25.29 -10.95
N TYR A 244 -8.13 -25.68 -9.69
CA TYR A 244 -9.15 -26.28 -8.83
C TYR A 244 -9.50 -25.43 -7.59
N GLU A 245 -8.66 -24.44 -7.25
CA GLU A 245 -8.77 -23.68 -6.01
C GLU A 245 -8.76 -22.17 -6.26
N THR A 246 -9.77 -21.52 -5.69
CA THR A 246 -9.95 -20.07 -5.69
C THR A 246 -10.03 -19.58 -4.26
N ILE A 247 -9.21 -18.59 -3.92
CA ILE A 247 -9.11 -18.03 -2.57
C ILE A 247 -9.65 -16.61 -2.56
N ASP A 248 -10.49 -16.29 -1.58
CA ASP A 248 -10.80 -14.90 -1.25
C ASP A 248 -9.59 -14.25 -0.57
N ILE A 249 -9.12 -13.12 -1.10
CA ILE A 249 -7.98 -12.40 -0.56
C ILE A 249 -8.15 -11.99 0.91
N GLN A 250 -9.39 -11.82 1.38
CA GLN A 250 -9.68 -11.57 2.78
C GLN A 250 -9.25 -12.74 3.68
N LYS A 251 -9.26 -13.99 3.17
CA LYS A 251 -8.71 -15.15 3.88
C LYS A 251 -7.19 -15.08 4.00
N LEU A 252 -6.52 -14.36 3.11
CA LEU A 252 -5.08 -14.10 3.17
C LEU A 252 -4.73 -12.88 4.03
N LYS A 253 -5.68 -12.25 4.72
CA LYS A 253 -5.43 -11.04 5.52
C LYS A 253 -4.32 -11.23 6.56
N ASN A 254 -4.41 -12.28 7.37
CA ASN A 254 -3.41 -12.55 8.42
C ASN A 254 -2.05 -12.93 7.82
N THR A 255 -2.09 -13.72 6.75
CA THR A 255 -0.93 -14.12 5.94
C THR A 255 -0.18 -12.90 5.40
N LEU A 256 -0.89 -11.98 4.75
CA LEU A 256 -0.32 -10.77 4.16
C LEU A 256 0.13 -9.78 5.25
N ALA A 257 -0.63 -9.65 6.34
CA ALA A 257 -0.19 -8.85 7.50
C ALA A 257 1.13 -9.39 8.09
N LYS A 258 1.29 -10.72 8.15
CA LYS A 258 2.55 -11.34 8.59
C LYS A 258 3.68 -11.13 7.58
N ALA A 259 3.40 -11.24 6.28
CA ALA A 259 4.37 -10.95 5.22
C ALA A 259 4.85 -9.48 5.30
N VAL A 260 3.93 -8.53 5.51
CA VAL A 260 4.25 -7.12 5.77
C VAL A 260 5.11 -6.98 7.02
N TYR A 261 4.73 -7.62 8.12
CA TYR A 261 5.55 -7.61 9.34
C TYR A 261 6.98 -8.14 9.08
N ASN A 262 7.13 -9.13 8.21
CA ASN A 262 8.40 -9.75 7.82
C ASN A 262 9.16 -9.02 6.69
N GLY A 263 8.66 -7.89 6.20
CA GLY A 263 9.38 -7.03 5.24
C GLY A 263 8.77 -6.86 3.84
N LEU A 264 7.53 -7.31 3.61
CA LEU A 264 6.85 -7.09 2.32
C LEU A 264 6.60 -5.59 2.11
N GLU A 265 7.11 -5.05 1.00
CA GLU A 265 7.02 -3.62 0.66
C GLU A 265 6.13 -3.37 -0.56
N LEU A 266 6.13 -4.28 -1.53
CA LEU A 266 5.37 -4.14 -2.77
C LEU A 266 4.63 -5.43 -3.11
N ALA A 267 3.34 -5.34 -3.41
CA ALA A 267 2.56 -6.43 -3.98
C ALA A 267 2.13 -6.08 -5.41
N ILE A 268 2.36 -6.97 -6.37
CA ILE A 268 1.99 -6.77 -7.78
C ILE A 268 0.97 -7.85 -8.13
N PHE A 269 -0.27 -7.43 -8.38
CA PHE A 269 -1.35 -8.29 -8.84
C PHE A 269 -1.53 -8.09 -10.34
N ASN A 270 -0.76 -8.86 -11.12
CA ASN A 270 -0.80 -8.88 -12.57
C ASN A 270 -1.95 -9.77 -13.07
N SER A 271 -3.15 -9.55 -12.53
CA SER A 271 -4.32 -10.40 -12.73
C SER A 271 -5.60 -9.58 -12.88
N CYS A 272 -6.68 -10.20 -13.36
CA CYS A 272 -7.92 -9.49 -13.71
C CYS A 272 -8.67 -8.93 -12.50
N ASP A 273 -9.26 -7.76 -12.65
CA ASP A 273 -10.22 -7.17 -11.71
C ASP A 273 -9.63 -6.78 -10.35
N GLY A 274 -8.79 -5.75 -10.41
CA GLY A 274 -7.97 -5.29 -9.30
C GLY A 274 -8.59 -4.16 -8.48
N LEU A 275 -9.69 -3.49 -8.85
CA LEU A 275 -10.22 -2.40 -8.00
C LEU A 275 -11.05 -2.89 -6.81
N GLY A 276 -11.91 -3.90 -7.01
CA GLY A 276 -12.53 -4.62 -5.90
C GLY A 276 -11.47 -5.28 -5.03
N LEU A 277 -10.41 -5.82 -5.64
CA LEU A 277 -9.23 -6.34 -4.93
C LEU A 277 -8.48 -5.24 -4.18
N GLY A 278 -8.20 -4.11 -4.82
CA GLY A 278 -7.39 -2.98 -4.33
C GLY A 278 -8.00 -2.27 -3.15
N PHE A 279 -9.32 -2.07 -3.17
CA PHE A 279 -10.04 -1.51 -2.04
C PHE A 279 -9.98 -2.44 -0.83
N ASN A 280 -10.10 -3.75 -1.03
CA ASN A 280 -9.95 -4.77 0.02
C ASN A 280 -8.50 -4.90 0.51
N LEU A 281 -7.54 -4.85 -0.42
CA LEU A 281 -6.10 -4.89 -0.16
C LEU A 281 -5.62 -3.70 0.66
N ALA A 282 -6.24 -2.53 0.48
CA ALA A 282 -5.93 -1.36 1.30
C ALA A 282 -6.24 -1.59 2.80
N ASP A 283 -7.20 -2.45 3.14
CA ASP A 283 -7.47 -2.85 4.53
C ASP A 283 -6.39 -3.78 5.10
N LEU A 284 -5.54 -4.34 4.23
CA LEU A 284 -4.40 -5.17 4.62
C LEU A 284 -3.16 -4.33 4.95
N GLN A 285 -3.26 -2.99 4.84
CA GLN A 285 -2.18 -2.05 5.13
C GLN A 285 -0.88 -2.33 4.36
N LEU A 286 -0.99 -2.96 3.18
CA LEU A 286 0.15 -3.14 2.27
C LEU A 286 0.80 -1.77 2.01
N PRO A 287 2.14 -1.65 2.11
CA PRO A 287 2.80 -0.37 1.89
C PRO A 287 2.53 0.16 0.49
N GLN A 288 2.82 -0.65 -0.53
CA GLN A 288 2.51 -0.37 -1.93
C GLN A 288 1.87 -1.60 -2.56
N ALA A 289 0.89 -1.39 -3.45
CA ALA A 289 0.40 -2.41 -4.35
C ALA A 289 0.24 -1.85 -5.76
N ILE A 290 0.45 -2.69 -6.77
CA ILE A 290 0.07 -2.42 -8.15
C ILE A 290 -1.02 -3.42 -8.52
N ILE A 291 -2.13 -2.89 -9.01
CA ILE A 291 -3.32 -3.64 -9.40
C ILE A 291 -3.75 -3.23 -10.81
N MET A 292 -4.62 -4.04 -11.41
CA MET A 292 -5.25 -3.70 -12.69
C MET A 292 -6.67 -3.18 -12.46
N ARG A 293 -7.00 -2.01 -12.99
CA ARG A 293 -8.29 -1.35 -12.79
C ARG A 293 -9.47 -2.21 -13.26
N GLU A 294 -9.27 -2.85 -14.40
CA GLU A 294 -10.23 -3.69 -15.12
C GLU A 294 -9.54 -5.00 -15.56
N PRO A 295 -10.29 -5.98 -16.09
CA PRO A 295 -9.70 -7.14 -16.74
C PRO A 295 -8.66 -6.74 -17.80
N VAL A 296 -7.42 -7.21 -17.62
CA VAL A 296 -6.30 -6.88 -18.52
C VAL A 296 -6.05 -8.04 -19.51
N PRO A 297 -5.88 -7.76 -20.82
CA PRO A 297 -5.39 -8.76 -21.77
C PRO A 297 -3.99 -9.25 -21.38
N ASP A 298 -3.71 -10.54 -21.58
CA ASP A 298 -2.46 -11.17 -21.13
C ASP A 298 -1.21 -10.48 -21.70
N GLU A 299 -1.23 -10.14 -22.99
CA GLU A 299 -0.12 -9.44 -23.66
C GLU A 299 0.16 -8.06 -23.04
N VAL A 300 -0.89 -7.32 -22.67
CA VAL A 300 -0.77 -6.00 -21.99
C VAL A 300 -0.16 -6.17 -20.61
N ALA A 301 -0.65 -7.15 -19.83
CA ALA A 301 -0.16 -7.44 -18.49
C ALA A 301 1.34 -7.81 -18.50
N GLN A 302 1.76 -8.60 -19.50
CA GLN A 302 3.15 -9.01 -19.68
C GLN A 302 4.07 -7.86 -20.10
N GLU A 303 3.65 -7.02 -21.06
CA GLU A 303 4.43 -5.85 -21.47
C GLU A 303 4.52 -4.82 -20.35
N PHE A 304 3.42 -4.59 -19.61
CA PHE A 304 3.44 -3.77 -18.41
C PHE A 304 4.49 -4.29 -17.41
N LEU A 305 4.39 -5.56 -17.02
CA LEU A 305 5.29 -6.16 -16.04
C LEU A 305 6.76 -6.01 -16.45
N LYS A 306 7.05 -6.28 -17.73
CA LYS A 306 8.38 -6.15 -18.31
C LYS A 306 8.90 -4.71 -18.23
N PHE A 307 8.16 -3.74 -18.77
CA PHE A 307 8.63 -2.34 -18.79
C PHE A 307 8.73 -1.76 -17.38
N PHE A 308 7.75 -2.04 -16.53
CA PHE A 308 7.73 -1.58 -15.15
C PHE A 308 8.94 -2.11 -14.37
N LEU A 309 9.15 -3.43 -14.36
CA LEU A 309 10.25 -4.02 -13.58
C LEU A 309 11.61 -3.65 -14.14
N GLN A 310 11.76 -3.50 -15.46
CA GLN A 310 12.99 -3.02 -16.07
C GLN A 310 13.34 -1.61 -15.61
N ALA A 311 12.38 -0.68 -15.63
CA ALA A 311 12.60 0.69 -15.15
C ALA A 311 12.88 0.71 -13.64
N TYR A 312 12.03 0.05 -12.85
CA TYR A 312 12.10 0.06 -11.40
C TYR A 312 13.40 -0.58 -10.87
N ALA A 313 13.79 -1.75 -11.39
CA ALA A 313 15.01 -2.44 -10.96
C ALA A 313 16.30 -1.71 -11.37
N ASN A 314 16.23 -0.82 -12.37
CA ASN A 314 17.33 0.02 -12.80
C ASN A 314 17.42 1.37 -12.05
N GLY A 315 16.56 1.60 -11.05
CA GLY A 315 16.68 2.72 -10.12
C GLY A 315 15.62 3.81 -10.27
N GLU A 316 14.68 3.67 -11.21
CA GLU A 316 13.54 4.59 -11.27
C GLU A 316 12.68 4.50 -10.00
N THR A 317 12.02 5.60 -9.66
CA THR A 317 11.04 5.57 -8.57
C THR A 317 9.82 4.72 -8.97
N LEU A 318 9.10 4.15 -7.99
CA LEU A 318 7.90 3.35 -8.26
C LEU A 318 6.91 4.06 -9.21
N TYR A 319 6.69 5.36 -8.98
CA TYR A 319 5.76 6.17 -9.76
C TYR A 319 6.26 6.40 -11.19
N GLN A 320 7.53 6.76 -11.36
CA GLN A 320 8.10 6.96 -12.70
C GLN A 320 8.15 5.65 -13.49
N ALA A 321 8.50 4.53 -12.85
CA ALA A 321 8.52 3.22 -13.50
C ALA A 321 7.13 2.79 -14.00
N VAL A 322 6.07 3.01 -13.21
CA VAL A 322 4.68 2.76 -13.66
C VAL A 322 4.31 3.68 -14.80
N LYS A 323 4.64 4.97 -14.69
CA LYS A 323 4.35 5.96 -15.73
C LYS A 323 5.00 5.60 -17.07
N GLU A 324 6.28 5.28 -17.04
CA GLU A 324 7.05 4.89 -18.23
C GLU A 324 6.48 3.61 -18.86
N ALA A 325 6.13 2.62 -18.04
CA ALA A 325 5.50 1.39 -18.54
C ALA A 325 4.17 1.69 -19.24
N LYS A 326 3.32 2.55 -18.67
CA LYS A 326 2.04 2.96 -19.28
C LYS A 326 2.25 3.71 -20.59
N ALA A 327 3.21 4.63 -20.65
CA ALA A 327 3.55 5.35 -21.88
C ALA A 327 4.04 4.40 -22.98
N LYS A 328 4.90 3.43 -22.65
CA LYS A 328 5.37 2.42 -23.61
C LYS A 328 4.24 1.52 -24.13
N ILE A 329 3.29 1.12 -23.27
CA ILE A 329 2.10 0.38 -23.71
C ILE A 329 1.27 1.21 -24.69
N GLN A 330 1.09 2.50 -24.40
CA GLN A 330 0.36 3.41 -25.27
C GLN A 330 1.01 3.56 -26.65
N GLU A 331 2.34 3.53 -26.72
CA GLU A 331 3.10 3.54 -27.99
C GLU A 331 3.02 2.21 -28.77
N LEU A 332 2.76 1.09 -28.07
CA LEU A 332 2.52 -0.21 -28.70
C LEU A 332 1.13 -0.24 -29.34
N TYR A 333 1.05 0.34 -30.53
CA TYR A 333 -0.21 0.57 -31.25
C TYR A 333 -1.07 -0.69 -31.41
N HIS A 334 -0.47 -1.89 -31.54
CA HIS A 334 -1.21 -3.14 -31.67
C HIS A 334 -1.96 -3.56 -30.39
N LEU A 335 -1.55 -3.08 -29.22
CA LEU A 335 -2.24 -3.31 -27.95
C LEU A 335 -3.44 -2.39 -27.80
N GLU A 336 -3.23 -1.08 -28.01
CA GLU A 336 -4.30 -0.07 -27.94
C GLU A 336 -5.36 -0.26 -29.03
N GLN A 337 -4.98 -0.74 -30.23
CA GLN A 337 -5.96 -1.08 -31.27
C GLN A 337 -6.87 -2.25 -30.89
N LYS A 338 -6.37 -3.22 -30.13
CA LYS A 338 -7.15 -4.40 -29.71
C LYS A 338 -7.96 -4.11 -28.46
N ALA A 339 -7.38 -3.36 -27.53
CA ALA A 339 -7.96 -3.02 -26.24
C ALA A 339 -7.73 -1.53 -25.92
N PRO A 340 -8.55 -0.62 -26.48
CA PRO A 340 -8.42 0.80 -26.23
C PRO A 340 -8.48 1.16 -24.75
N GLY A 341 -7.55 1.97 -24.26
CA GLY A 341 -7.45 2.38 -22.85
C GLY A 341 -6.74 1.35 -21.95
N SER A 342 -6.09 0.34 -22.54
CA SER A 342 -5.37 -0.70 -21.78
C SER A 342 -4.18 -0.16 -20.97
N SER A 343 -3.55 0.92 -21.43
CA SER A 343 -2.53 1.66 -20.68
C SER A 343 -3.04 2.32 -19.38
N TRP A 344 -4.35 2.46 -19.18
CA TRP A 344 -4.93 3.08 -17.98
C TRP A 344 -5.13 2.10 -16.82
N LEU A 345 -4.98 0.80 -17.11
CA LEU A 345 -5.32 -0.26 -16.18
C LEU A 345 -4.36 -0.38 -15.01
N PRO A 346 -3.03 -0.30 -15.17
CA PRO A 346 -2.13 -0.40 -14.03
C PRO A 346 -2.28 0.80 -13.10
N VAL A 347 -2.57 0.53 -11.82
CA VAL A 347 -2.80 1.56 -10.81
C VAL A 347 -2.02 1.26 -9.54
N ILE A 348 -1.35 2.27 -9.01
CA ILE A 348 -0.70 2.22 -7.70
C ILE A 348 -1.74 2.42 -6.61
N CYS A 349 -1.80 1.50 -5.66
CA CYS A 349 -2.46 1.67 -4.37
C CYS A 349 -1.38 1.90 -3.31
N GLN A 350 -1.40 3.08 -2.68
CA GLN A 350 -0.42 3.48 -1.69
C GLN A 350 -1.03 3.55 -0.29
N ASN A 351 -0.35 2.97 0.70
CA ASN A 351 -0.51 3.35 2.10
C ASN A 351 0.29 4.64 2.37
N LEU A 352 -0.41 5.77 2.57
CA LEU A 352 0.22 7.08 2.73
C LEU A 352 1.11 7.20 3.99
N ALA A 353 0.99 6.27 4.95
CA ALA A 353 1.87 6.20 6.11
C ALA A 353 3.27 5.64 5.79
N VAL A 354 3.50 5.18 4.56
CA VAL A 354 4.78 4.61 4.10
C VAL A 354 5.20 5.26 2.78
N ASN A 355 6.49 5.60 2.68
CA ASN A 355 7.07 6.07 1.42
C ASN A 355 7.24 4.88 0.45
N PRO A 356 6.97 5.07 -0.85
CA PRO A 356 7.31 4.04 -1.83
C PRO A 356 8.83 3.82 -1.83
N PRO A 357 9.30 2.57 -1.70
CA PRO A 357 10.74 2.29 -1.68
C PRO A 357 11.35 2.44 -3.07
N LEU A 358 12.63 2.77 -3.13
CA LEU A 358 13.45 2.52 -4.31
C LEU A 358 13.87 1.04 -4.35
N TRP A 359 14.24 0.55 -5.53
CA TRP A 359 14.80 -0.81 -5.64
C TRP A 359 16.02 -1.03 -4.73
N SER A 360 16.87 0.01 -4.57
CA SER A 360 18.02 -0.01 -3.66
C SER A 360 17.65 -0.12 -2.18
N ASP A 361 16.46 0.34 -1.79
CA ASP A 361 15.97 0.24 -0.42
C ASP A 361 15.53 -1.20 -0.12
N LEU A 362 15.05 -1.91 -1.14
CA LEU A 362 14.67 -3.33 -1.06
C LEU A 362 15.89 -4.25 -0.90
N THR A 363 17.07 -3.86 -1.39
CA THR A 363 18.30 -4.66 -1.28
C THR A 363 19.09 -4.41 -0.01
N ASN A 364 18.81 -3.32 0.71
CA ASN A 364 19.61 -2.82 1.84
C ASN A 364 18.78 -2.56 3.10
N TYR A 365 17.79 -3.40 3.40
CA TYR A 365 17.13 -3.32 4.70
C TYR A 365 18.08 -3.79 5.80
N THR A 366 18.71 -2.82 6.45
CA THR A 366 19.29 -2.99 7.79
C THR A 366 18.37 -2.27 8.74
N SER A 367 17.73 -3.01 9.64
CA SER A 367 17.10 -2.42 10.82
C SER A 367 18.17 -1.65 11.59
N LYS A 368 18.25 -0.32 11.39
CA LYS A 368 19.00 0.51 12.32
C LYS A 368 18.24 0.43 13.64
N ALA A 369 18.73 -0.39 14.57
CA ALA A 369 18.46 -0.15 15.98
C ALA A 369 18.74 1.35 16.22
N PRO A 370 17.89 2.07 16.97
CA PRO A 370 18.18 3.45 17.27
C PRO A 370 19.52 3.47 18.02
N ASN A 371 20.57 3.89 17.32
CA ASN A 371 21.80 4.29 17.95
C ASN A 371 21.44 5.51 18.78
N PHE A 372 21.06 5.30 20.04
CA PHE A 372 21.26 6.31 21.06
C PHE A 372 22.77 6.48 21.18
N SER A 373 23.34 7.28 20.28
CA SER A 373 24.68 7.79 20.46
C SER A 373 24.61 8.75 21.65
N LEU A 374 25.08 8.29 22.81
CA LEU A 374 25.34 9.10 24.01
C LEU A 374 26.42 10.18 23.78
N GLN A 375 26.75 10.51 22.52
CA GLN A 375 27.80 11.45 22.14
C GLN A 375 27.29 12.89 21.93
N SER A 376 25.98 13.15 21.96
CA SER A 376 25.44 14.53 21.84
C SER A 376 24.98 15.16 23.16
N LEU A 377 25.03 14.46 24.30
CA LEU A 377 24.68 15.00 25.62
C LEU A 377 25.88 15.56 26.41
N TRP A 378 27.11 15.43 25.90
CA TRP A 378 28.33 15.88 26.59
C TRP A 378 28.92 17.19 26.04
N LYS A 379 28.24 17.87 25.11
CA LYS A 379 28.72 19.16 24.53
C LYS A 379 28.01 20.40 25.06
N THR A 380 27.11 20.29 26.04
CA THR A 380 26.39 21.44 26.61
C THR A 380 26.66 21.70 28.11
N ILE A 381 27.65 21.04 28.75
CA ILE A 381 27.96 21.27 30.18
C ILE A 381 29.42 21.72 30.45
N PHE A 382 30.30 21.81 29.45
CA PHE A 382 31.65 22.37 29.67
C PHE A 382 31.95 23.55 28.75
N SER A 383 31.45 24.73 29.11
CA SER A 383 32.07 26.00 28.75
C SER A 383 32.90 26.48 29.95
N PRO A 384 34.23 26.57 29.86
CA PRO A 384 35.04 27.12 30.93
C PRO A 384 35.00 28.65 30.83
N ILE A 385 34.60 29.34 31.91
CA ILE A 385 35.03 30.69 32.35
C ILE A 385 33.96 31.23 33.32
N LEU A 386 34.20 31.05 34.62
CA LEU A 386 34.17 32.09 35.67
C LEU A 386 34.34 31.42 37.03
N LEU A 387 35.59 31.43 37.51
CA LEU A 387 35.92 31.32 38.92
C LEU A 387 35.47 32.62 39.61
N TRP A 388 34.72 32.54 40.71
CA TRP A 388 35.15 32.93 42.07
C TRP A 388 33.98 33.15 43.02
N ALA A 389 34.22 32.71 44.26
CA ALA A 389 33.53 33.01 45.51
C ALA A 389 32.24 32.24 45.85
N GLY A 390 32.34 31.42 46.90
CA GLY A 390 31.19 30.95 47.67
C GLY A 390 31.19 29.45 47.89
N GLY A 391 32.08 28.96 48.76
CA GLY A 391 31.98 27.61 49.28
C GLY A 391 30.67 27.36 50.03
N ALA A 392 30.32 26.07 50.13
CA ALA A 392 29.43 25.47 51.12
C ALA A 392 27.91 25.39 50.87
N PHE A 393 27.43 25.29 49.61
CA PHE A 393 25.99 24.97 49.39
C PHE A 393 25.64 23.87 48.37
N ALA A 394 26.61 23.25 47.69
CA ALA A 394 26.31 22.32 46.58
C ALA A 394 26.62 20.83 46.86
N PHE A 395 26.83 20.41 48.11
CA PHE A 395 27.03 19.00 48.47
C PHE A 395 25.82 18.32 49.13
N LEU A 396 24.71 19.05 49.32
CA LEU A 396 23.48 18.51 49.92
C LEU A 396 22.36 18.23 48.89
N LEU A 397 22.59 18.50 47.60
CA LEU A 397 21.62 18.18 46.52
C LEU A 397 22.09 17.08 45.56
N LEU A 398 23.33 16.60 45.68
CA LEU A 398 23.84 15.48 44.86
C LEU A 398 23.52 14.09 45.46
N GLY A 399 22.98 14.04 46.68
CA GLY A 399 22.56 12.79 47.36
C GLY A 399 21.11 12.37 47.10
N LEU A 400 20.29 13.21 46.46
CA LEU A 400 18.86 12.95 46.23
C LEU A 400 18.50 12.68 44.76
N PHE A 401 19.47 12.60 43.85
CA PHE A 401 19.22 12.40 42.41
C PHE A 401 19.71 11.07 41.84
N ILE A 402 20.31 10.18 42.65
CA ILE A 402 20.80 8.86 42.21
C ILE A 402 19.89 7.70 42.65
N PHE A 403 18.81 7.96 43.40
CA PHE A 403 17.91 6.89 43.90
C PHE A 403 16.55 6.77 43.20
N ASN A 404 16.30 7.49 42.10
CA ASN A 404 14.97 7.53 41.46
C ASN A 404 14.95 7.26 39.94
N THR A 405 15.81 6.37 39.44
CA THR A 405 15.76 5.91 38.03
C THR A 405 15.99 4.40 37.89
N PHE A 406 15.29 3.60 38.70
CA PHE A 406 14.94 2.22 38.37
C PHE A 406 13.42 2.06 38.39
N GLY A 407 12.74 2.79 37.49
CA GLY A 407 11.33 2.60 37.19
C GLY A 407 11.18 1.47 36.17
N GLY A 408 10.79 0.29 36.66
CA GLY A 408 10.47 -0.87 35.83
C GLY A 408 9.32 -0.59 34.85
N ARG A 409 9.31 -1.35 33.75
CA ARG A 409 8.22 -1.41 32.76
C ARG A 409 6.85 -1.42 33.45
N GLN A 410 6.07 -0.35 33.30
CA GLN A 410 4.64 -0.39 33.62
C GLN A 410 3.94 -1.26 32.57
N SER A 411 3.54 -2.45 32.98
CA SER A 411 2.55 -3.27 32.28
C SER A 411 1.17 -2.62 32.45
N PRO A 412 0.19 -2.86 31.54
CA PRO A 412 -1.17 -2.36 31.70
C PRO A 412 -1.70 -2.75 33.10
N ILE A 413 -2.30 -1.80 33.81
CA ILE A 413 -2.83 -1.99 35.17
C ILE A 413 -4.04 -2.93 35.06
N LEU A 414 -3.80 -4.22 35.25
CA LEU A 414 -4.85 -5.21 35.38
C LEU A 414 -5.37 -5.18 36.82
N GLU A 415 -6.64 -4.83 37.02
CA GLU A 415 -7.25 -4.73 38.36
C GLU A 415 -7.67 -6.14 38.86
N PRO A 416 -7.09 -6.66 39.96
CA PRO A 416 -7.44 -7.99 40.47
C PRO A 416 -8.89 -8.07 40.92
N VAL A 417 -9.60 -9.15 40.61
CA VAL A 417 -11.01 -9.33 41.04
C VAL A 417 -11.13 -9.66 42.53
N ARG A 418 -10.06 -10.16 43.14
CA ARG A 418 -10.00 -10.55 44.55
C ARG A 418 -8.62 -10.33 45.15
N LYS A 419 -8.54 -10.38 46.49
CA LYS A 419 -7.26 -10.44 47.22
C LYS A 419 -6.50 -11.75 46.91
N PRO A 420 -5.16 -11.75 47.03
CA PRO A 420 -4.34 -12.93 46.78
C PRO A 420 -4.60 -14.04 47.80
N LEU A 421 -4.69 -15.27 47.31
CA LEU A 421 -4.71 -16.48 48.14
C LEU A 421 -3.28 -16.90 48.49
N ILE A 422 -3.12 -17.60 49.61
CA ILE A 422 -1.83 -18.08 50.10
C ILE A 422 -1.80 -19.60 50.02
N GLY A 423 -0.74 -20.14 49.41
CA GLY A 423 -0.52 -21.59 49.27
C GLY A 423 -1.18 -22.23 48.05
N VAL A 424 -1.90 -21.47 47.22
CA VAL A 424 -2.57 -21.93 46.00
C VAL A 424 -2.24 -20.95 44.87
N CYS A 425 -1.90 -21.45 43.68
CA CYS A 425 -1.52 -20.63 42.52
C CYS A 425 -2.56 -20.68 41.39
N GLU A 426 -3.73 -20.06 41.60
CA GLU A 426 -4.74 -19.93 40.56
C GLU A 426 -4.49 -18.73 39.66
N CYS A 427 -4.27 -17.55 40.27
CA CYS A 427 -4.03 -16.28 39.58
C CYS A 427 -2.57 -15.83 39.69
N PRO A 428 -2.08 -14.97 38.77
CA PRO A 428 -0.68 -14.54 38.78
C PRO A 428 -0.29 -13.77 40.05
N TYR A 429 -1.25 -13.09 40.67
CA TYR A 429 -1.05 -12.32 41.90
C TYR A 429 -1.17 -13.15 43.19
N ASP A 430 -1.52 -14.44 43.13
CA ASP A 430 -1.57 -15.30 44.33
C ASP A 430 -0.16 -15.58 44.89
N ILE A 431 -0.07 -16.01 46.15
CA ILE A 431 1.19 -16.23 46.87
C ILE A 431 1.42 -17.73 47.10
N ASP A 432 2.59 -18.24 46.69
CA ASP A 432 2.99 -19.63 46.92
C ASP A 432 3.28 -19.93 48.40
N THR A 433 3.44 -21.21 48.74
CA THR A 433 3.74 -21.65 50.12
C THR A 433 5.08 -21.12 50.66
N MET A 434 5.90 -20.53 49.79
CA MET A 434 7.19 -19.92 50.13
C MET A 434 7.11 -18.38 50.20
N GLY A 435 5.91 -17.79 50.09
CA GLY A 435 5.69 -16.35 50.23
C GLY A 435 5.99 -15.53 48.96
N ARG A 436 6.06 -16.15 47.77
CA ARG A 436 6.34 -15.47 46.50
C ARG A 436 5.11 -15.42 45.60
N GLU A 437 4.99 -14.36 44.80
CA GLU A 437 3.94 -14.27 43.78
C GLU A 437 4.05 -15.41 42.75
N CYS A 438 2.90 -16.01 42.41
CA CYS A 438 2.82 -17.16 41.52
C CYS A 438 3.20 -16.80 40.08
N GLY A 439 2.84 -15.61 39.59
CA GLY A 439 3.14 -15.12 38.25
C GLY A 439 2.81 -16.13 37.15
N ASN A 440 3.78 -16.43 36.29
CA ASN A 440 3.67 -17.40 35.19
C ASN A 440 3.45 -18.85 35.65
N LYS A 441 3.58 -19.15 36.95
CA LYS A 441 3.32 -20.49 37.48
C LYS A 441 1.85 -20.72 37.79
N SER A 442 1.02 -19.67 37.78
CA SER A 442 -0.43 -19.74 38.04
C SER A 442 -1.18 -20.55 36.98
N ALA A 443 -2.34 -21.09 37.34
CA ALA A 443 -3.21 -21.79 36.41
C ALA A 443 -3.64 -20.88 35.25
N TYR A 444 -3.91 -19.60 35.54
CA TYR A 444 -4.23 -18.56 34.55
C TYR A 444 -3.18 -18.42 33.43
N SER A 445 -1.89 -18.61 33.74
CA SER A 445 -0.80 -18.40 32.79
C SER A 445 -0.35 -19.66 32.03
N ARG A 446 -0.84 -20.86 32.38
CA ARG A 446 -0.38 -22.13 31.77
C ARG A 446 -1.29 -22.56 30.61
N PRO A 447 -0.72 -22.97 29.45
CA PRO A 447 -1.50 -23.56 28.36
C PRO A 447 -2.17 -24.88 28.78
N GLY A 448 -3.47 -25.02 28.54
CA GLY A 448 -4.22 -26.28 28.74
C GLY A 448 -4.71 -26.55 30.18
N GLY A 449 -4.56 -25.60 31.11
CA GLY A 449 -5.13 -25.66 32.46
C GLY A 449 -6.52 -25.00 32.55
N THR A 450 -7.13 -25.05 33.74
CA THR A 450 -8.33 -24.25 34.06
C THR A 450 -8.03 -22.76 33.88
N THR A 451 -8.96 -22.00 33.31
CA THR A 451 -8.85 -20.55 33.09
C THR A 451 -9.66 -19.78 34.15
N PRO A 452 -9.12 -19.55 35.36
CA PRO A 452 -9.81 -18.76 36.38
C PRO A 452 -9.94 -17.30 35.95
N VAL A 453 -11.00 -16.62 36.42
CA VAL A 453 -11.17 -15.17 36.24
C VAL A 453 -10.28 -14.46 37.25
N CYS A 454 -9.24 -13.79 36.78
CA CYS A 454 -8.23 -13.17 37.66
C CYS A 454 -8.29 -11.64 37.63
N TYR A 455 -8.64 -11.03 36.49
CA TYR A 455 -8.70 -9.59 36.34
C TYR A 455 -10.08 -9.13 35.90
N ARG A 456 -10.46 -7.91 36.31
CA ARG A 456 -11.73 -7.32 35.84
C ARG A 456 -11.70 -7.19 34.31
N GLY A 457 -12.63 -7.87 33.64
CA GLY A 457 -12.69 -7.93 32.18
C GLY A 457 -12.40 -9.33 31.62
N ASP A 458 -11.84 -10.24 32.42
CA ASP A 458 -11.74 -11.66 32.07
C ASP A 458 -13.16 -12.27 32.07
N GLY A 459 -13.79 -12.38 30.90
CA GLY A 459 -15.11 -13.01 30.74
C GLY A 459 -16.22 -12.14 30.11
N ARG A 460 -15.92 -11.38 29.06
CA ARG A 460 -16.92 -10.90 28.09
C ARG A 460 -16.50 -11.19 26.66
#